data_AF-A0A6A5AIK1-F1
#
_entry.id   AF-A0A6A5AIK1-F1
#
_cell.length_a   1.000
_cell.length_b   1.000
_cell.length_c   1.000
_cell.angle_alpha   90.00
_cell.angle_beta   90.00
_cell.angle_gamma   90.00
#
_symmetry.space_group_name_H-M   'P 1'
#
loop_
_entity.id
_entity.type
_entity.pdbx_description
1 polymer ?
#
loop_
_entity_poly.entity_id
_entity_poly.type
_entity_poly.pdbx_seq_one_letter_code
_entity_poly.pdbx_strand_id
1 'polypeptide(L)'
;AGELAELAISLKGKRRGFAEKWIAVVEKAPWTRWAASFVPFLPPSSPGRIHFNGRLLTFFQVHGQAMWERYFCLPDRESPKSTTRLRAAIQEFGLVVHQLFELEGVDVFLFLAHYPHPSWPILSEHSLLPYNFQGSNFLRYLEAQHMKRWPSCADYCMQNKSSLKQTMSSYQPLAFLDWAAKFTPKAGAAFQWTFMQQCPTFFTDLKTALQDKTFDPETSPYISVQLPEPLPSKWSFPNGPQTKLRWDWVHQCAVDRSGP
;
A
#
# COMPACT_ATOMS: atom_id res chain seq x y z
N ALA A 1 17.00 17.09 12.05
CA ALA A 1 18.04 18.08 11.70
C ALA A 1 19.38 17.44 11.32
N GLY A 2 20.03 16.62 12.17
CA GLY A 2 21.35 16.04 11.87
C GLY A 2 21.39 15.00 10.72
N GLU A 3 20.35 14.19 10.57
CA GLU A 3 20.27 13.09 9.58
C GLU A 3 20.12 13.55 8.11
N LEU A 4 19.44 14.69 7.92
CA LEU A 4 19.21 15.29 6.61
C LEU A 4 20.48 16.02 6.13
N ALA A 5 21.27 16.56 7.07
CA ALA A 5 22.57 17.16 6.80
C ALA A 5 23.59 16.12 6.31
N GLU A 6 23.64 14.92 6.92
CA GLU A 6 24.52 13.82 6.47
C GLU A 6 24.18 13.31 5.06
N LEU A 7 22.88 13.23 4.71
CA LEU A 7 22.41 12.88 3.37
C LEU A 7 22.85 13.91 2.33
N ALA A 8 22.72 15.20 2.65
CA ALA A 8 23.17 16.31 1.78
C ALA A 8 24.70 16.33 1.59
N ILE A 9 25.46 16.01 2.64
CA ILE A 9 26.92 15.96 2.62
C ILE A 9 27.45 14.77 1.79
N SER A 10 26.77 13.62 1.83
CA SER A 10 27.19 12.41 1.11
C SER A 10 26.95 12.47 -0.41
N LEU A 11 26.13 13.38 -0.92
CA LEU A 11 25.67 13.41 -2.32
C LEU A 11 26.49 14.36 -3.22
N LYS A 12 27.81 14.52 -2.96
CA LYS A 12 28.72 15.39 -3.73
C LYS A 12 28.51 15.25 -5.25
N GLY A 13 28.20 16.37 -5.93
CA GLY A 13 27.94 16.46 -7.38
C GLY A 13 26.50 16.83 -7.75
N LYS A 14 26.09 16.55 -9.01
CA LYS A 14 24.77 16.84 -9.64
C LYS A 14 23.53 16.29 -8.88
N ARG A 15 23.70 15.71 -7.70
CA ARG A 15 22.67 15.09 -6.84
C ARG A 15 22.39 15.85 -5.53
N ARG A 16 23.15 16.92 -5.20
CA ARG A 16 22.88 17.77 -4.03
C ARG A 16 21.51 18.45 -4.08
N GLY A 17 21.17 19.06 -5.22
CA GLY A 17 19.86 19.69 -5.43
C GLY A 17 18.69 18.70 -5.37
N PHE A 18 18.94 17.41 -5.63
CA PHE A 18 17.98 16.35 -5.36
C PHE A 18 17.81 16.10 -3.86
N ALA A 19 18.91 15.93 -3.13
CA ALA A 19 18.89 15.71 -1.70
C ALA A 19 18.09 16.80 -0.97
N GLU A 20 18.35 18.07 -1.31
CA GLU A 20 17.69 19.22 -0.71
C GLU A 20 16.18 19.22 -0.98
N LYS A 21 15.76 18.94 -2.23
CA LYS A 21 14.34 18.82 -2.58
C LYS A 21 13.65 17.63 -1.93
N TRP A 22 14.33 16.49 -1.88
CA TRP A 22 13.86 15.29 -1.18
C TRP A 22 13.61 15.57 0.30
N ILE A 23 14.61 16.12 0.97
CA ILE A 23 14.55 16.52 2.37
C ILE A 23 13.37 17.45 2.62
N ALA A 24 13.22 18.50 1.79
CA ALA A 24 12.10 19.44 1.90
C ALA A 24 10.72 18.78 1.71
N VAL A 25 10.63 17.71 0.93
CA VAL A 25 9.40 16.90 0.82
C VAL A 25 9.19 16.05 2.07
N VAL A 26 10.22 15.38 2.58
CA VAL A 26 10.14 14.57 3.80
C VAL A 26 9.74 15.42 5.00
N GLU A 27 10.24 16.65 5.13
CA GLU A 27 9.88 17.59 6.19
C GLU A 27 8.39 17.96 6.19
N LYS A 28 7.72 17.91 5.04
CA LYS A 28 6.26 18.12 4.94
C LYS A 28 5.45 16.89 5.35
N ALA A 29 6.10 15.75 5.60
CA ALA A 29 5.49 14.49 6.00
C ALA A 29 4.26 14.10 5.14
N PRO A 30 4.36 14.03 3.80
CA PRO A 30 3.23 13.82 2.90
C PRO A 30 2.42 12.55 3.19
N TRP A 31 3.06 11.52 3.74
CA TRP A 31 2.42 10.27 4.15
C TRP A 31 1.36 10.45 5.26
N THR A 32 1.42 11.51 6.06
CA THR A 32 0.41 11.80 7.10
C THR A 32 -0.97 12.02 6.52
N ARG A 33 -1.05 12.47 5.26
CA ARG A 33 -2.32 12.62 4.54
C ARG A 33 -3.04 11.30 4.36
N TRP A 34 -2.33 10.17 4.29
CA TRP A 34 -2.96 8.86 4.13
C TRP A 34 -3.76 8.45 5.37
N ALA A 35 -3.22 8.72 6.57
CA ALA A 35 -3.96 8.52 7.81
C ALA A 35 -5.12 9.52 7.92
N ALA A 36 -4.93 10.77 7.49
CA ALA A 36 -5.99 11.78 7.52
C ALA A 36 -7.13 11.49 6.52
N SER A 37 -6.84 10.79 5.43
CA SER A 37 -7.82 10.35 4.42
C SER A 37 -8.31 8.92 4.67
N PHE A 38 -8.14 8.38 5.88
CA PHE A 38 -8.54 7.02 6.19
C PHE A 38 -10.05 6.88 6.08
N VAL A 39 -10.48 5.90 5.29
CA VAL A 39 -11.87 5.43 5.18
C VAL A 39 -11.91 3.98 5.66
N PRO A 40 -12.89 3.54 6.46
CA PRO A 40 -13.02 2.12 6.80
C PRO A 40 -13.57 1.32 5.60
N PHE A 41 -13.05 0.12 5.34
CA PHE A 41 -13.72 -0.84 4.45
C PHE A 41 -14.61 -1.84 5.21
N LEU A 42 -14.36 -2.03 6.51
CA LEU A 42 -15.25 -2.80 7.37
C LEU A 42 -16.30 -1.84 7.94
N PRO A 43 -17.61 -2.11 7.78
CA PRO A 43 -18.62 -1.29 8.44
C PRO A 43 -18.49 -1.42 9.96
N PRO A 44 -18.76 -0.36 10.74
CA PRO A 44 -18.62 -0.36 12.20
C PRO A 44 -19.79 -1.11 12.88
N SER A 45 -20.12 -2.30 12.39
CA SER A 45 -21.27 -3.11 12.83
C SER A 45 -20.95 -4.03 14.01
N SER A 46 -19.68 -4.18 14.38
CA SER A 46 -19.24 -5.00 15.51
C SER A 46 -18.02 -4.40 16.22
N PRO A 47 -17.80 -4.70 17.51
CA PRO A 47 -16.60 -4.27 18.24
C PRO A 47 -15.30 -4.70 17.56
N GLY A 48 -15.25 -5.90 16.98
CA GLY A 48 -14.08 -6.41 16.26
C GLY A 48 -13.73 -5.59 15.02
N ARG A 49 -14.74 -5.22 14.21
CA ARG A 49 -14.55 -4.36 13.03
C ARG A 49 -14.11 -2.95 13.41
N ILE A 50 -14.70 -2.38 14.45
CA ILE A 50 -14.30 -1.05 14.98
C ILE A 50 -12.84 -1.08 15.44
N HIS A 51 -12.46 -2.10 16.21
CA HIS A 51 -11.09 -2.28 16.68
C HIS A 51 -10.10 -2.43 15.52
N PHE A 52 -10.42 -3.29 14.54
CA PHE A 52 -9.58 -3.51 13.37
C PHE A 52 -9.38 -2.23 12.55
N ASN A 53 -10.45 -1.46 12.29
CA ASN A 53 -10.35 -0.18 11.59
C ASN A 53 -9.43 0.80 12.33
N GLY A 54 -9.51 0.86 13.67
CA GLY A 54 -8.59 1.65 14.50
C GLY A 54 -7.13 1.20 14.40
N ARG A 55 -6.88 -0.12 14.39
CA ARG A 55 -5.54 -0.67 14.17
C ARG A 55 -5.00 -0.28 12.80
N LEU A 56 -5.82 -0.38 11.76
CA LEU A 56 -5.39 -0.05 10.40
C LEU A 56 -5.11 1.45 10.23
N LEU A 57 -5.89 2.32 10.87
CA LEU A 57 -5.56 3.75 10.94
C LEU A 57 -4.20 3.97 11.64
N THR A 58 -3.97 3.29 12.76
CA THR A 58 -2.69 3.35 13.50
C THR A 58 -1.52 2.87 12.64
N PHE A 59 -1.73 1.81 11.85
CA PHE A 59 -0.74 1.34 10.89
C PHE A 59 -0.30 2.45 9.93
N PHE A 60 -1.23 3.23 9.36
CA PHE A 60 -0.87 4.36 8.49
C PHE A 60 -0.12 5.47 9.24
N GLN A 61 -0.50 5.77 10.48
CA GLN A 61 0.16 6.80 11.28
C GLN A 61 1.62 6.42 11.58
N VAL A 62 1.89 5.14 11.86
CA VAL A 62 3.22 4.66 12.24
C VAL A 62 4.08 4.27 11.02
N HIS A 63 3.48 3.60 10.03
CA HIS A 63 4.19 3.00 8.90
C HIS A 63 3.98 3.70 7.56
N GLY A 64 3.16 4.76 7.51
CA GLY A 64 2.91 5.54 6.30
C GLY A 64 4.19 6.08 5.66
N GLN A 65 5.17 6.50 6.46
CA GLN A 65 6.46 6.95 5.92
C GLN A 65 7.20 5.82 5.19
N ALA A 66 7.27 4.63 5.79
CA ALA A 66 7.96 3.49 5.20
C ALA A 66 7.36 3.12 3.84
N MET A 67 6.04 3.12 3.76
CA MET A 67 5.29 2.92 2.53
C MET A 67 5.52 4.03 1.50
N TRP A 68 5.51 5.30 1.90
CA TRP A 68 5.78 6.43 1.00
C TRP A 68 7.19 6.35 0.42
N GLU A 69 8.18 6.06 1.25
CA GLU A 69 9.56 5.82 0.84
C GLU A 69 9.66 4.72 -0.23
N ARG A 70 8.76 3.72 -0.28
CA ARG A 70 8.76 2.70 -1.37
C ARG A 70 8.50 3.25 -2.75
N TYR A 71 7.68 4.29 -2.84
CA TYR A 71 7.36 4.96 -4.10
C TYR A 71 8.40 6.00 -4.50
N PHE A 72 9.27 6.41 -3.57
CA PHE A 72 10.01 7.64 -3.74
C PHE A 72 11.50 7.50 -3.37
N CYS A 73 11.96 6.36 -2.83
CA CYS A 73 13.35 6.15 -2.44
C CYS A 73 14.33 6.25 -3.61
N LEU A 74 15.55 6.70 -3.29
CA LEU A 74 16.66 6.79 -4.24
C LEU A 74 17.17 5.39 -4.65
N PRO A 75 17.46 5.17 -5.96
CA PRO A 75 17.92 3.88 -6.47
C PRO A 75 19.22 3.35 -5.86
N ASP A 76 20.10 4.24 -5.37
CA ASP A 76 21.47 3.85 -5.02
C ASP A 76 21.74 3.72 -3.51
N ARG A 77 20.77 3.99 -2.64
CA ARG A 77 20.92 3.80 -1.18
C ARG A 77 19.59 3.52 -0.50
N GLU A 78 19.35 2.25 -0.18
CA GLU A 78 18.58 1.93 1.00
C GLU A 78 19.39 2.37 2.22
N SER A 79 19.03 3.48 2.84
CA SER A 79 19.63 3.83 4.13
C SER A 79 19.28 2.74 5.14
N PRO A 80 20.20 2.34 6.05
CA PRO A 80 19.90 1.31 7.05
C PRO A 80 18.62 1.59 7.85
N LYS A 81 18.31 2.87 8.07
CA LYS A 81 17.07 3.31 8.73
C LYS A 81 15.81 3.09 7.89
N SER A 82 15.85 3.38 6.59
CA SER A 82 14.73 3.10 5.68
C SER A 82 14.48 1.60 5.57
N THR A 83 15.54 0.79 5.50
CA THR A 83 15.44 -0.67 5.56
C THR A 83 14.81 -1.14 6.88
N THR A 84 15.21 -0.59 8.03
CA THR A 84 14.61 -0.93 9.33
C THR A 84 13.14 -0.52 9.42
N ARG A 85 12.77 0.69 8.97
CA ARG A 85 11.36 1.14 8.93
C ARG A 85 10.51 0.26 8.03
N LEU A 86 11.02 -0.11 6.85
CA LEU A 86 10.36 -1.02 5.94
C LEU A 86 10.17 -2.40 6.58
N ARG A 87 11.19 -2.93 7.24
CA ARG A 87 11.08 -4.23 7.92
C ARG A 87 10.00 -4.22 9.00
N ALA A 88 9.97 -3.17 9.82
CA ALA A 88 8.93 -3.00 10.84
C ALA A 88 7.53 -2.89 10.20
N ALA A 89 7.38 -2.15 9.10
CA ALA A 89 6.12 -2.04 8.37
C ALA A 89 5.66 -3.38 7.80
N ILE A 90 6.57 -4.17 7.22
CA ILE A 90 6.27 -5.51 6.68
C ILE A 90 5.86 -6.47 7.81
N GLN A 91 6.57 -6.42 8.95
CA GLN A 91 6.25 -7.25 10.10
C GLN A 91 4.85 -6.92 10.63
N GLU A 92 4.55 -5.64 10.86
CA GLU A 92 3.24 -5.19 11.32
C GLU A 92 2.14 -5.49 10.30
N PHE A 93 2.41 -5.33 9.01
CA PHE A 93 1.41 -5.60 7.97
C PHE A 93 1.01 -7.08 7.92
N GLY A 94 1.95 -8.01 8.17
CA GLY A 94 1.60 -9.42 8.33
C GLY A 94 0.67 -9.70 9.51
N LEU A 95 0.83 -8.99 10.63
CA LEU A 95 -0.09 -9.07 11.77
C LEU A 95 -1.47 -8.50 11.42
N VAL A 96 -1.53 -7.37 10.71
CA VAL A 96 -2.79 -6.78 10.20
C VAL A 96 -3.51 -7.76 9.28
N VAL A 97 -2.80 -8.43 8.36
CA VAL A 97 -3.37 -9.45 7.48
C VAL A 97 -3.92 -10.64 8.28
N HIS A 98 -3.15 -11.16 9.25
CA HIS A 98 -3.61 -12.28 10.08
C HIS A 98 -4.88 -11.93 10.85
N GLN A 99 -4.92 -10.77 11.52
CA GLN A 99 -6.09 -10.35 12.28
C GLN A 99 -7.32 -10.11 11.41
N LEU A 100 -7.12 -9.59 10.20
CA LEU A 100 -8.21 -9.43 9.26
C LEU A 100 -8.80 -10.80 8.86
N PHE A 101 -7.94 -11.79 8.64
CA PHE A 101 -8.37 -13.16 8.37
C PHE A 101 -9.10 -13.79 9.55
N GLU A 102 -8.63 -13.61 10.79
CA GLU A 102 -9.33 -14.10 11.97
C GLU A 102 -10.73 -13.48 12.12
N LEU A 103 -10.90 -12.22 11.70
CA LEU A 103 -12.15 -11.49 11.84
C LEU A 103 -13.16 -11.79 10.72
N GLU A 104 -12.72 -11.81 9.46
CA GLU A 104 -13.60 -11.84 8.29
C GLU A 104 -13.38 -13.08 7.39
N GLY A 105 -12.33 -13.87 7.67
CA GLY A 105 -11.92 -14.99 6.83
C GLY A 105 -11.40 -14.54 5.47
N VAL A 106 -11.60 -15.40 4.47
CA VAL A 106 -11.11 -15.20 3.09
C VAL A 106 -11.89 -14.11 2.34
N ASP A 107 -13.16 -13.89 2.70
CA ASP A 107 -14.09 -13.12 1.87
C ASP A 107 -13.71 -11.63 1.77
N VAL A 108 -13.08 -11.08 2.79
CA VAL A 108 -12.58 -9.70 2.75
C VAL A 108 -11.39 -9.53 1.81
N PHE A 109 -10.54 -10.55 1.68
CA PHE A 109 -9.42 -10.53 0.75
C PHE A 109 -9.90 -10.70 -0.69
N LEU A 110 -10.99 -11.44 -0.91
CA LEU A 110 -11.69 -11.45 -2.20
C LEU A 110 -12.22 -10.05 -2.54
N PHE A 111 -12.89 -9.37 -1.61
CA PHE A 111 -13.32 -7.98 -1.82
C PHE A 111 -12.15 -7.06 -2.18
N LEU A 112 -11.07 -7.11 -1.39
CA LEU A 112 -9.88 -6.31 -1.63
C LEU A 112 -9.22 -6.65 -2.97
N ALA A 113 -9.25 -7.90 -3.43
CA ALA A 113 -8.72 -8.27 -4.74
C ALA A 113 -9.50 -7.62 -5.91
N HIS A 114 -10.79 -7.38 -5.72
CA HIS A 114 -11.68 -6.87 -6.76
C HIS A 114 -11.77 -5.34 -6.79
N TYR A 115 -11.71 -4.67 -5.62
CA TYR A 115 -11.90 -3.23 -5.52
C TYR A 115 -10.78 -2.47 -4.82
N PRO A 116 -10.32 -1.35 -5.41
CA PRO A 116 -9.28 -0.51 -4.83
C PRO A 116 -9.80 0.22 -3.61
N HIS A 117 -9.14 -0.01 -2.47
CA HIS A 117 -9.52 0.65 -1.23
C HIS A 117 -8.40 1.60 -0.73
N PRO A 118 -8.72 2.88 -0.42
CA PRO A 118 -7.72 3.87 0.01
C PRO A 118 -6.91 3.44 1.24
N SER A 119 -7.61 2.80 2.16
CA SER A 119 -7.06 2.34 3.42
C SER A 119 -6.49 0.92 3.36
N TRP A 120 -6.46 0.25 2.21
CA TRP A 120 -5.70 -1.00 2.11
C TRP A 120 -4.25 -0.72 1.71
N PRO A 121 -3.26 -1.08 2.54
CA PRO A 121 -1.85 -0.91 2.20
C PRO A 121 -1.43 -1.76 1.00
N ILE A 122 -0.60 -1.18 0.13
CA ILE A 122 0.14 -1.95 -0.87
C ILE A 122 1.59 -1.89 -0.42
N LEU A 123 2.09 -3.01 0.11
CA LEU A 123 3.43 -3.11 0.68
C LEU A 123 4.12 -4.38 0.19
N SER A 124 5.31 -4.23 -0.38
CA SER A 124 6.16 -5.33 -0.81
C SER A 124 7.64 -4.98 -0.62
N GLU A 125 8.49 -6.00 -0.51
CA GLU A 125 9.94 -5.85 -0.30
C GLU A 125 10.68 -5.29 -1.52
N HIS A 126 10.09 -5.31 -2.71
CA HIS A 126 10.71 -4.71 -3.91
C HIS A 126 10.26 -3.27 -4.12
N SER A 127 11.23 -2.36 -4.36
CA SER A 127 10.89 -0.96 -4.58
C SER A 127 10.01 -0.89 -5.81
N LEU A 128 8.97 -0.07 -5.73
CA LEU A 128 8.05 0.10 -6.83
C LEU A 128 8.74 0.87 -7.98
N LEU A 129 9.82 1.58 -7.70
CA LEU A 129 10.64 2.24 -8.69
C LEU A 129 12.00 1.53 -8.85
N PRO A 130 12.11 0.54 -9.74
CA PRO A 130 13.41 0.05 -10.10
C PRO A 130 14.04 1.05 -11.07
N TYR A 131 15.13 1.71 -10.68
CA TYR A 131 16.31 2.01 -11.52
C TYR A 131 16.12 2.73 -12.89
N ASN A 132 14.95 3.28 -13.22
CA ASN A 132 14.58 3.69 -14.58
C ASN A 132 14.43 5.19 -14.80
N PHE A 133 14.78 6.00 -13.80
CA PHE A 133 14.80 7.46 -13.95
C PHE A 133 16.23 7.92 -14.24
N GLN A 134 16.45 8.50 -15.42
CA GLN A 134 17.68 9.22 -15.72
C GLN A 134 17.52 10.73 -15.44
N GLY A 135 18.55 11.35 -14.87
CA GLY A 135 18.66 12.81 -14.78
C GLY A 135 17.52 13.50 -14.02
N SER A 136 16.93 14.53 -14.63
CA SER A 136 15.90 15.40 -14.03
C SER A 136 14.50 14.79 -13.93
N ASN A 137 14.24 13.64 -14.56
CA ASN A 137 12.89 13.04 -14.55
C ASN A 137 12.45 12.55 -13.17
N PHE A 138 13.39 12.11 -12.33
CA PHE A 138 13.05 11.70 -10.97
C PHE A 138 12.62 12.88 -10.10
N LEU A 139 13.27 14.04 -10.28
CA LEU A 139 12.86 15.29 -9.62
C LEU A 139 11.46 15.71 -10.03
N ARG A 140 11.17 15.69 -11.34
CA ARG A 140 9.83 15.99 -11.87
C ARG A 140 8.77 15.02 -11.34
N TYR A 141 9.11 13.74 -11.24
CA TYR A 141 8.24 12.72 -10.66
C TYR A 141 7.96 13.00 -9.18
N LEU A 142 9.01 13.25 -8.39
CA LEU A 142 8.87 13.60 -6.99
C LEU A 142 7.96 14.81 -6.83
N GLU A 143 8.25 15.91 -7.51
CA GLU A 143 7.46 17.16 -7.44
C GLU A 143 5.99 16.95 -7.82
N ALA A 144 5.70 16.15 -8.85
CA ALA A 144 4.34 15.93 -9.34
C ALA A 144 3.56 14.86 -8.57
N GLN A 145 4.22 13.89 -7.94
CA GLN A 145 3.57 12.69 -7.42
C GLN A 145 3.68 12.52 -5.90
N HIS A 146 4.59 13.22 -5.20
CA HIS A 146 4.88 13.00 -3.77
C HIS A 146 3.66 13.10 -2.83
N MET A 147 2.63 13.86 -3.23
CA MET A 147 1.41 14.04 -2.42
C MET A 147 0.31 13.00 -2.70
N LYS A 148 0.50 12.14 -3.70
CA LYS A 148 -0.53 11.18 -4.14
C LYS A 148 -0.44 9.87 -3.37
N ARG A 149 -1.60 9.27 -3.11
CA ARG A 149 -1.68 7.92 -2.51
C ARG A 149 -1.27 6.82 -3.48
N TRP A 150 -1.54 7.02 -4.77
CA TRP A 150 -1.15 6.12 -5.87
C TRP A 150 -0.37 6.88 -6.94
N PRO A 151 0.93 7.10 -6.71
CA PRO A 151 1.74 7.85 -7.65
C PRO A 151 1.98 7.04 -8.94
N SER A 152 1.95 7.72 -10.08
CA SER A 152 2.16 7.11 -11.40
C SER A 152 3.50 7.53 -11.99
N CYS A 153 4.31 6.56 -12.41
CA CYS A 153 5.60 6.79 -13.07
C CYS A 153 5.51 6.78 -14.61
N ALA A 154 4.31 6.61 -15.19
CA ALA A 154 4.12 6.35 -16.61
C ALA A 154 4.72 7.44 -17.53
N ASP A 155 4.62 8.71 -17.12
CA ASP A 155 5.12 9.86 -17.89
C ASP A 155 6.60 10.16 -17.64
N TYR A 156 7.26 9.40 -16.77
CA TYR A 156 8.59 9.71 -16.25
C TYR A 156 9.64 8.60 -16.49
N CYS A 157 9.20 7.36 -16.75
CA CYS A 157 10.08 6.22 -17.08
C CYS A 157 10.43 6.16 -18.58
N MET A 158 11.71 5.94 -18.90
CA MET A 158 12.24 6.03 -20.27
C MET A 158 12.47 4.68 -21.00
N GLN A 159 12.52 3.53 -20.30
CA GLN A 159 12.76 2.23 -20.93
C GLN A 159 11.49 1.44 -21.26
N ASN A 160 11.66 0.54 -22.24
CA ASN A 160 10.65 -0.25 -22.96
C ASN A 160 9.31 -0.34 -22.23
N LYS A 161 8.31 0.36 -22.79
CA LYS A 161 6.97 0.47 -22.23
C LYS A 161 6.35 -0.88 -21.85
N SER A 162 6.84 -2.02 -22.33
CA SER A 162 6.28 -3.36 -22.11
C SER A 162 6.62 -4.01 -20.76
N SER A 163 7.86 -3.94 -20.26
CA SER A 163 8.26 -4.68 -19.03
C SER A 163 8.01 -3.89 -17.74
N LEU A 164 8.16 -2.57 -17.75
CA LEU A 164 7.74 -1.67 -16.66
C LEU A 164 6.23 -1.50 -16.54
N LYS A 165 5.49 -1.82 -17.62
CA LYS A 165 4.01 -1.72 -17.65
C LYS A 165 3.37 -2.65 -16.63
N GLN A 166 3.92 -3.83 -16.37
CA GLN A 166 3.15 -4.88 -15.71
C GLN A 166 3.10 -4.71 -14.17
N THR A 167 4.22 -4.30 -13.56
CA THR A 167 4.36 -4.23 -12.09
C THR A 167 3.84 -2.94 -11.47
N MET A 168 3.85 -1.81 -12.20
CA MET A 168 3.47 -0.49 -11.66
C MET A 168 2.07 -0.01 -12.03
N SER A 169 1.38 -0.74 -12.92
CA SER A 169 0.12 -0.24 -13.48
C SER A 169 -1.06 -1.18 -13.33
N SER A 170 -0.94 -2.19 -12.48
CA SER A 170 -2.05 -3.02 -12.04
C SER A 170 -2.32 -2.79 -10.55
N TYR A 171 -3.58 -2.82 -10.15
CA TYR A 171 -3.95 -2.86 -8.74
C TYR A 171 -3.53 -4.22 -8.17
N GLN A 172 -2.61 -4.23 -7.20
CA GLN A 172 -2.04 -5.46 -6.62
C GLN A 172 -2.16 -5.49 -5.08
N PRO A 173 -3.40 -5.48 -4.54
CA PRO A 173 -3.65 -5.45 -3.10
C PRO A 173 -3.15 -6.69 -2.36
N LEU A 174 -3.03 -7.81 -3.07
CA LEU A 174 -2.62 -9.09 -2.51
C LEU A 174 -1.16 -9.46 -2.83
N ALA A 175 -0.38 -8.56 -3.45
CA ALA A 175 1.03 -8.82 -3.75
C ALA A 175 1.85 -9.17 -2.50
N PHE A 176 1.45 -8.64 -1.34
CA PHE A 176 2.04 -9.02 -0.06
C PHE A 176 1.85 -10.50 0.26
N LEU A 177 0.70 -11.10 -0.03
CA LEU A 177 0.45 -12.52 0.22
C LEU A 177 1.36 -13.40 -0.65
N ASP A 178 1.52 -13.05 -1.93
CA ASP A 178 2.42 -13.75 -2.84
C ASP A 178 3.88 -13.70 -2.35
N TRP A 179 4.31 -12.50 -1.94
CA TRP A 179 5.65 -12.31 -1.38
C TRP A 179 5.80 -13.08 -0.07
N ALA A 180 4.89 -12.89 0.89
CA ALA A 180 4.95 -13.54 2.20
C ALA A 180 4.93 -15.06 2.06
N ALA A 181 4.05 -15.65 1.25
CA ALA A 181 4.02 -17.10 1.03
C ALA A 181 5.34 -17.66 0.46
N LYS A 182 5.98 -16.93 -0.46
CA LYS A 182 7.26 -17.34 -1.06
C LYS A 182 8.45 -17.20 -0.10
N PHE A 183 8.44 -16.14 0.70
CA PHE A 183 9.58 -15.78 1.54
C PHE A 183 9.49 -16.37 2.94
N THR A 184 8.31 -16.63 3.50
CA THR A 184 8.13 -17.24 4.83
C THR A 184 8.99 -18.51 5.03
N PRO A 185 9.07 -19.47 4.09
CA PRO A 185 9.91 -20.65 4.25
C PRO A 185 11.42 -20.36 4.25
N LYS A 186 11.83 -19.18 3.77
CA LYS A 186 13.22 -18.75 3.56
C LYS A 186 13.63 -17.56 4.44
N ALA A 187 12.68 -16.92 5.12
CA ALA A 187 12.85 -15.59 5.71
C ALA A 187 13.76 -15.57 6.95
N GLY A 188 14.11 -16.74 7.51
CA GLY A 188 14.91 -16.82 8.72
C GLY A 188 14.38 -15.88 9.82
N ALA A 189 15.27 -15.29 10.61
CA ALA A 189 14.92 -14.39 11.71
C ALA A 189 14.48 -12.96 11.29
N ALA A 190 14.43 -12.64 9.98
CA ALA A 190 14.26 -11.26 9.53
C ALA A 190 12.84 -10.69 9.72
N PHE A 191 11.82 -11.56 9.74
CA PHE A 191 10.43 -11.19 9.97
C PHE A 191 9.80 -12.16 10.97
N GLN A 192 9.62 -11.72 12.22
CA GLN A 192 9.04 -12.55 13.29
C GLN A 192 7.54 -12.31 13.40
N TRP A 193 6.76 -12.97 12.55
CA TRP A 193 5.31 -13.05 12.71
C TRP A 193 4.98 -14.13 13.73
N THR A 194 4.58 -13.73 14.93
CA THR A 194 4.37 -14.64 16.06
C THR A 194 3.32 -15.71 15.80
N PHE A 195 2.24 -15.37 15.07
CA PHE A 195 1.19 -16.33 14.70
C PHE A 195 1.69 -17.49 13.83
N MET A 196 2.80 -17.32 13.11
CA MET A 196 3.37 -18.37 12.27
C MET A 196 3.92 -19.56 13.06
N GLN A 197 4.16 -19.39 14.37
CA GLN A 197 4.53 -20.52 15.24
C GLN A 197 3.40 -21.55 15.36
N GLN A 198 2.15 -21.08 15.27
CA GLN A 198 0.94 -21.93 15.34
C GLN A 198 0.44 -22.28 13.93
N CYS A 199 0.61 -21.37 12.97
CA CYS A 199 0.14 -21.53 11.58
C CYS A 199 1.28 -21.31 10.58
N PRO A 200 2.25 -22.24 10.44
CA PRO A 200 3.47 -22.07 9.64
C PRO A 200 3.21 -21.90 8.14
N THR A 201 2.03 -22.27 7.66
CA THR A 201 1.61 -22.21 6.26
C THR A 201 0.58 -21.12 5.98
N PHE A 202 0.25 -20.27 6.96
CA PHE A 202 -0.86 -19.30 6.90
C PHE A 202 -0.98 -18.56 5.56
N PHE A 203 0.09 -17.90 5.10
CA PHE A 203 0.04 -17.13 3.86
C PHE A 203 -0.17 -18.00 2.61
N THR A 204 0.39 -19.22 2.60
CA THR A 204 0.20 -20.19 1.51
C THR A 204 -1.24 -20.71 1.50
N ASP A 205 -1.79 -21.00 2.68
CA ASP A 205 -3.15 -21.53 2.83
C ASP A 205 -4.18 -20.46 2.45
N LEU A 206 -4.02 -19.23 2.93
CA LEU A 206 -4.86 -18.09 2.55
C LEU A 206 -4.83 -17.85 1.03
N LYS A 207 -3.64 -17.88 0.43
CA LYS A 207 -3.50 -17.74 -1.02
C LYS A 207 -4.23 -18.84 -1.79
N THR A 208 -4.15 -20.08 -1.31
CA THR A 208 -4.82 -21.22 -1.94
C THR A 208 -6.35 -21.06 -1.81
N ALA A 209 -6.83 -20.72 -0.62
CA ALA A 209 -8.26 -20.53 -0.37
C ALA A 209 -8.89 -19.40 -1.21
N LEU A 210 -8.09 -18.40 -1.62
CA LEU A 210 -8.52 -17.34 -2.53
C LEU A 210 -8.75 -17.83 -3.97
N GLN A 211 -8.09 -18.90 -4.40
CA GLN A 211 -8.26 -19.47 -5.74
C GLN A 211 -9.54 -20.32 -5.85
N ASP A 212 -9.99 -20.87 -4.73
CA ASP A 212 -11.12 -21.81 -4.68
C ASP A 212 -12.48 -21.12 -4.49
N LYS A 213 -12.49 -19.80 -4.25
CA LYS A 213 -13.71 -19.02 -3.99
C LYS A 213 -13.97 -17.99 -5.08
N THR A 214 -15.26 -17.81 -5.39
CA THR A 214 -15.74 -16.70 -6.21
C THR A 214 -16.20 -15.54 -5.33
N PHE A 215 -16.03 -14.32 -5.82
CA PHE A 215 -16.49 -13.12 -5.15
C PHE A 215 -17.83 -12.68 -5.71
N ASP A 216 -18.82 -12.45 -4.84
CA ASP A 216 -20.11 -11.87 -5.20
C ASP A 216 -20.20 -10.41 -4.69
N PRO A 217 -20.12 -9.42 -5.60
CA PRO A 217 -20.24 -8.00 -5.25
C PRO A 217 -21.55 -7.65 -4.54
N GLU A 218 -22.69 -8.22 -4.94
CA GLU A 218 -24.00 -7.73 -4.50
C GLU A 218 -24.32 -8.10 -3.06
N THR A 219 -23.79 -9.24 -2.59
CA THR A 219 -23.94 -9.69 -1.21
C THR A 219 -22.78 -9.24 -0.32
N SER A 220 -21.76 -8.59 -0.89
CA SER A 220 -20.58 -8.16 -0.16
C SER A 220 -20.92 -7.15 0.95
N PRO A 221 -20.60 -7.46 2.22
CA PRO A 221 -20.91 -6.58 3.37
C PRO A 221 -19.88 -5.47 3.58
N TYR A 222 -18.90 -5.33 2.68
CA TYR A 222 -17.80 -4.38 2.83
C TYR A 222 -18.12 -3.04 2.16
N ILE A 223 -17.52 -1.98 2.67
CA ILE A 223 -17.70 -0.63 2.15
C ILE A 223 -16.81 -0.48 0.92
N SER A 224 -17.43 -0.30 -0.24
CA SER A 224 -16.76 0.14 -1.44
C SER A 224 -16.52 1.65 -1.40
N VAL A 225 -15.35 2.08 -1.87
CA VAL A 225 -15.00 3.50 -1.91
C VAL A 225 -14.77 3.91 -3.36
N GLN A 226 -15.61 4.82 -3.84
CA GLN A 226 -15.33 5.54 -5.06
C GLN A 226 -14.24 6.58 -4.76
N LEU A 227 -13.07 6.39 -5.37
CA LEU A 227 -11.92 7.24 -5.12
C LEU A 227 -12.12 8.62 -5.78
N PRO A 228 -11.82 9.72 -5.08
CA PRO A 228 -11.99 11.08 -5.60
C PRO A 228 -10.90 11.47 -6.61
N GLU A 229 -9.76 10.78 -6.62
CA GLU A 229 -8.69 10.98 -7.60
C GLU A 229 -8.84 10.00 -8.78
N PRO A 230 -8.52 10.42 -10.01
CA PRO A 230 -8.51 9.50 -11.14
C PRO A 230 -7.49 8.40 -10.87
N LEU A 231 -7.98 7.16 -10.85
CA LEU A 231 -7.13 5.98 -10.76
C LEU A 231 -6.16 5.94 -11.94
N PRO A 232 -4.97 5.34 -11.78
CA PRO A 232 -4.08 5.11 -12.91
C PRO A 232 -4.86 4.46 -14.06
N SER A 233 -4.76 5.03 -15.28
CA SER A 233 -5.61 4.70 -16.43
C SER A 233 -5.60 3.24 -16.91
N LYS A 234 -4.72 2.41 -16.35
CA LYS A 234 -4.58 0.98 -16.66
C LYS A 234 -5.22 0.08 -15.61
N TRP A 235 -5.76 0.66 -14.54
CA TRP A 235 -6.52 -0.09 -13.56
C TRP A 235 -7.92 -0.36 -14.15
N SER A 236 -8.12 -1.58 -14.64
CA SER A 236 -9.41 -2.07 -15.12
C SER A 236 -10.14 -2.76 -13.96
N PHE A 237 -11.33 -2.27 -13.62
CA PHE A 237 -12.19 -2.88 -12.61
C PHE A 237 -13.40 -3.51 -13.27
N PRO A 238 -14.02 -4.52 -12.63
CA PRO A 238 -15.28 -5.07 -13.11
C PRO A 238 -16.30 -3.96 -13.33
N ASN A 239 -16.92 -3.94 -14.51
CA ASN A 239 -18.07 -3.08 -14.75
C ASN A 239 -19.23 -3.61 -13.92
N GLY A 240 -19.86 -2.75 -13.11
CA GLY A 240 -21.06 -3.10 -12.37
C GLY A 240 -21.08 -2.65 -10.91
N PRO A 241 -22.02 -3.20 -10.12
CA PRO A 241 -22.10 -3.09 -8.66
C PRO A 241 -20.72 -3.19 -7.98
N GLN A 242 -20.37 -2.26 -7.10
CA GLN A 242 -19.14 -2.41 -6.29
C GLN A 242 -19.41 -3.29 -5.08
N THR A 243 -20.18 -2.82 -4.12
CA THR A 243 -20.72 -3.65 -3.04
C THR A 243 -22.10 -3.12 -2.62
N LYS A 244 -22.72 -3.76 -1.62
CA LYS A 244 -23.96 -3.26 -1.01
C LYS A 244 -23.78 -1.90 -0.34
N LEU A 245 -22.61 -1.64 0.25
CA LEU A 245 -22.30 -0.42 0.98
C LEU A 245 -21.34 0.47 0.19
N ARG A 246 -21.61 1.77 0.14
CA ARG A 246 -20.67 2.77 -0.38
C ARG A 246 -20.30 3.77 0.69
N TRP A 247 -19.14 4.39 0.55
CA TRP A 247 -18.76 5.51 1.39
C TRP A 247 -19.38 6.82 0.89
N ASP A 248 -20.11 7.50 1.78
CA ASP A 248 -20.60 8.85 1.58
C ASP A 248 -19.53 9.85 2.04
N TRP A 249 -18.94 10.59 1.10
CA TRP A 249 -17.92 11.60 1.38
C TRP A 249 -18.44 12.85 2.09
N VAL A 250 -19.73 13.17 1.96
CA VAL A 250 -20.36 14.33 2.60
C VAL A 250 -20.62 14.03 4.05
N HIS A 251 -21.22 12.87 4.33
CA HIS A 251 -21.62 12.48 5.69
C HIS A 251 -20.54 11.67 6.42
N GLN A 252 -19.47 11.28 5.73
CA GLN A 252 -18.38 10.46 6.24
C GLN A 252 -18.89 9.17 6.90
N CYS A 253 -19.79 8.47 6.22
CA CYS A 253 -20.41 7.25 6.72
C CYS A 253 -20.65 6.23 5.60
N ALA A 254 -20.88 4.97 6.00
CA ALA A 254 -21.32 3.94 5.08
C ALA A 254 -22.82 4.04 4.87
N VAL A 255 -23.26 4.03 3.61
CA VAL A 255 -24.68 4.04 3.23
C VAL A 255 -24.95 2.84 2.32
N ASP A 256 -26.17 2.29 2.43
CA ASP A 256 -26.64 1.34 1.44
C ASP A 256 -26.66 1.99 0.05
N ARG A 257 -26.33 1.19 -0.97
CA ARG A 257 -26.34 1.66 -2.36
C ARG A 257 -27.75 1.94 -2.90
N SER A 258 -28.83 1.72 -2.13
CA SER A 258 -30.25 1.84 -2.53
C SER A 258 -30.46 2.82 -3.69
N GLY A 259 -30.68 2.26 -4.90
CA GLY A 259 -30.53 2.97 -6.19
C GLY A 259 -31.55 4.08 -6.47
N PRO A 260 -31.43 4.82 -7.60
CA PRO A 260 -30.53 4.62 -8.76
C PRO A 260 -29.14 5.24 -8.62
#